data_AF-A0A397S0V6-F1
#
_entry.id   AF-A0A397S0V6-F1
#
_cell.length_a   1.000
_cell.length_b   1.000
_cell.length_c   1.000
_cell.angle_alpha   90.00
_cell.angle_beta   90.00
_cell.angle_gamma   90.00
#
_symmetry.space_group_name_H-M   'P 1'
#
loop_
_entity.id
_entity.type
_entity.pdbx_description
1 polymer ?
#
loop_
_entity_poly.entity_id
_entity_poly.type
_entity_poly.pdbx_seq_one_letter_code
_entity_poly.pdbx_strand_id
1 'polypeptide(L)'
;MKKIITFIISFFGLLFISSCGNEETYSLKDISKSEVSNISTIMASTSVFQSVCWPLSDTSYSYLDTKYIKTDFNIEEEFMKYPPKEDQDDAYCLHVDFNDSATHIFYISHKTNYMYYKGIEYTYRSLDIVPKELIDIINDKPKINTFDTTIMVDYGFHREDHVTFLLGGAIIPGIVYEKYSLPIVAYDSVHVTYIGEWLTQTTYPETIITGNSTVLNVSVEHKDFIEVKVFKNSGEMEVEPLDSNIIVNTLNTHYSINSDGTFDDISIFTEETNLYAVYDNGTIHALYSYNPYE
;
A
#
# COMPACT_ATOMS: atom_id res chain seq x y z
N MET A 1 21.09 23.25 73.55
CA MET A 1 20.54 22.14 72.76
C MET A 1 20.13 22.62 71.37
N LYS A 2 21.05 22.65 70.38
CA LYS A 2 20.73 23.04 68.99
C LYS A 2 21.71 22.49 67.94
N LYS A 3 22.53 21.47 68.29
CA LYS A 3 23.58 20.93 67.41
C LYS A 3 23.54 19.40 67.18
N ILE A 4 22.48 18.71 67.64
CA ILE A 4 22.36 17.24 67.45
C ILE A 4 21.35 16.86 66.36
N ILE A 5 20.46 17.77 65.96
CA ILE A 5 19.40 17.46 64.98
C ILE A 5 19.92 17.51 63.52
N THR A 6 21.03 18.19 63.26
CA THR A 6 21.55 18.33 61.88
C THR A 6 22.31 17.09 61.39
N PHE A 7 22.76 16.18 62.28
CA PHE A 7 23.56 15.01 61.88
C PHE A 7 22.71 13.77 61.53
N ILE A 8 21.47 13.70 62.01
CA ILE A 8 20.57 12.56 61.74
C ILE A 8 19.85 12.72 60.39
N ILE A 9 19.66 13.97 59.93
CA ILE A 9 19.03 14.25 58.62
C ILE A 9 20.03 14.04 57.47
N SER A 10 21.33 14.20 57.70
CA SER A 10 22.38 13.91 56.71
C SER A 10 22.70 12.42 56.54
N PHE A 11 22.30 11.55 57.48
CA PHE A 11 22.53 10.10 57.38
C PHE A 11 21.35 9.33 56.76
N PHE A 12 20.14 9.87 56.81
CA PHE A 12 18.96 9.32 56.10
C PHE A 12 18.78 9.88 54.68
N GLY A 13 19.49 10.95 54.31
CA GLY A 13 19.50 11.49 52.94
C GLY A 13 20.35 10.72 51.92
N LEU A 14 21.05 9.66 52.35
CA LEU A 14 21.97 8.86 51.52
C LEU A 14 21.51 7.42 51.26
N LEU A 15 20.31 7.03 51.70
CA LEU A 15 19.75 5.68 51.51
C LEU A 15 18.72 5.56 50.35
N PHE A 16 18.57 6.60 49.52
CA PHE A 16 17.68 6.55 48.34
C PHE A 16 18.41 6.63 46.99
N ILE A 17 19.73 6.36 46.96
CA ILE A 17 20.51 6.33 45.70
C ILE A 17 21.09 4.93 45.48
N SER A 18 20.22 3.93 45.45
CA SER A 18 20.53 2.60 44.90
C SER A 18 19.28 1.73 44.75
N SER A 19 18.21 2.31 44.19
CA SER A 19 17.30 1.50 43.38
C SER A 19 17.75 1.64 41.92
N CYS A 20 18.90 1.03 41.59
CA CYS A 20 19.03 0.43 40.26
C CYS A 20 17.97 -0.66 40.24
N GLY A 21 16.73 -0.29 39.88
CA GLY A 21 15.73 -1.27 39.54
C GLY A 21 16.35 -2.08 38.41
N ASN A 22 16.54 -3.38 38.63
CA ASN A 22 16.71 -4.30 37.52
C ASN A 22 15.37 -4.32 36.77
N GLU A 23 15.07 -3.27 36.01
CA GLU A 23 13.98 -3.30 35.06
C GLU A 23 14.27 -4.47 34.13
N GLU A 24 13.33 -5.40 34.05
CA GLU A 24 13.46 -6.56 33.18
C GLU A 24 13.55 -6.06 31.74
N THR A 25 14.67 -6.34 31.10
CA THR A 25 14.90 -5.96 29.70
C THR A 25 14.58 -7.12 28.78
N TYR A 26 13.97 -6.83 27.65
CA TYR A 26 13.57 -7.76 26.61
C TYR A 26 14.39 -7.51 25.35
N SER A 27 14.67 -8.54 24.58
CA SER A 27 15.21 -8.45 23.21
C SER A 27 14.09 -8.32 22.18
N LEU A 28 14.45 -8.03 20.92
CA LEU A 28 13.49 -8.08 19.81
C LEU A 28 12.77 -9.45 19.75
N LYS A 29 13.53 -10.55 19.88
CA LYS A 29 12.98 -11.91 19.90
C LYS A 29 11.96 -12.13 21.01
N ASP A 30 12.16 -11.53 22.17
CA ASP A 30 11.24 -11.68 23.28
C ASP A 30 9.88 -11.01 22.98
N ILE A 31 9.91 -9.83 22.35
CA ILE A 31 8.72 -8.99 22.11
C ILE A 31 7.99 -9.34 20.80
N SER A 32 8.72 -9.64 19.72
CA SER A 32 8.13 -9.90 18.39
C SER A 32 8.12 -11.37 17.99
N LYS A 33 8.86 -12.22 18.71
CA LYS A 33 9.13 -13.63 18.35
C LYS A 33 9.99 -13.82 17.08
N SER A 34 10.54 -12.74 16.53
CA SER A 34 11.47 -12.76 15.39
C SER A 34 12.81 -12.11 15.73
N GLU A 35 13.84 -12.41 14.94
CA GLU A 35 15.17 -11.81 15.08
C GLU A 35 15.46 -10.84 13.91
N VAL A 36 16.40 -9.91 14.10
CA VAL A 36 16.81 -8.96 13.05
C VAL A 36 17.27 -9.67 11.78
N SER A 37 17.93 -10.83 11.92
CA SER A 37 18.35 -11.66 10.77
C SER A 37 17.20 -12.19 9.92
N ASN A 38 15.98 -12.17 10.43
CA ASN A 38 14.79 -12.65 9.72
C ASN A 38 14.00 -11.51 9.07
N ILE A 39 14.43 -10.25 9.21
CA ILE A 39 13.78 -9.11 8.55
C ILE A 39 14.00 -9.24 7.05
N SER A 40 12.90 -9.23 6.29
CA SER A 40 12.93 -9.16 4.83
C SER A 40 12.96 -7.71 4.36
N THR A 41 12.08 -6.87 4.92
CA THR A 41 11.93 -5.46 4.53
C THR A 41 11.58 -4.59 5.74
N ILE A 42 12.10 -3.35 5.77
CA ILE A 42 11.54 -2.28 6.60
C ILE A 42 11.03 -1.17 5.69
N MET A 43 9.76 -0.82 5.82
CA MET A 43 9.15 0.35 5.19
C MET A 43 8.90 1.42 6.26
N ALA A 44 9.32 2.66 6.02
CA ALA A 44 9.17 3.76 6.96
C ALA A 44 8.18 4.83 6.48
N SER A 45 7.48 5.46 7.42
CA SER A 45 6.72 6.70 7.20
C SER A 45 7.03 7.73 8.27
N THR A 46 6.73 9.00 8.00
CA THR A 46 6.99 10.11 8.92
C THR A 46 5.81 10.44 9.86
N SER A 47 4.73 9.66 9.79
CA SER A 47 3.53 9.88 10.60
C SER A 47 2.67 8.63 10.62
N VAL A 48 1.94 8.41 11.72
CA VAL A 48 0.92 7.35 11.81
C VAL A 48 -0.27 7.57 10.88
N PHE A 49 -0.45 8.80 10.38
CA PHE A 49 -1.54 9.18 9.47
C PHE A 49 -1.14 9.15 8.00
N GLN A 50 0.11 8.80 7.69
CA GLN A 50 0.62 8.77 6.34
C GLN A 50 0.39 7.40 5.70
N SER A 51 -0.24 7.38 4.51
CA SER A 51 -0.50 6.15 3.76
C SER A 51 0.69 5.64 2.95
N VAL A 52 1.65 6.53 2.63
CA VAL A 52 2.83 6.18 1.81
C VAL A 52 4.04 5.94 2.71
N CYS A 53 4.69 4.80 2.51
CA CYS A 53 5.94 4.42 3.17
C CYS A 53 7.02 4.06 2.13
N TRP A 54 8.29 4.23 2.50
CA TRP A 54 9.45 3.93 1.64
C TRP A 54 10.40 2.94 2.29
N PRO A 55 11.10 2.10 1.51
CA PRO A 55 12.02 1.12 2.06
C PRO A 55 13.23 1.80 2.71
N LEU A 56 13.69 1.24 3.83
CA LEU A 56 15.00 1.56 4.42
C LEU A 56 16.05 0.55 3.95
N SER A 57 17.32 0.95 3.96
CA SER A 57 18.44 0.05 3.69
C SER A 57 18.57 -1.02 4.78
N ASP A 58 19.07 -2.20 4.40
CA ASP A 58 19.36 -3.32 5.30
C ASP A 58 20.28 -2.94 6.48
N THR A 59 21.20 -1.99 6.28
CA THR A 59 22.03 -1.42 7.35
C THR A 59 21.21 -0.85 8.50
N SER A 60 19.99 -0.38 8.23
CA SER A 60 19.08 0.20 9.22
C SER A 60 18.42 -0.85 10.11
N TYR A 61 18.44 -2.13 9.73
CA TYR A 61 17.75 -3.19 10.47
C TYR A 61 18.36 -3.41 11.86
N SER A 62 19.67 -3.13 11.98
CA SER A 62 20.41 -3.23 13.24
C SER A 62 19.89 -2.30 14.34
N TYR A 63 19.19 -1.21 14.02
CA TYR A 63 18.60 -0.33 15.03
C TYR A 63 17.45 -0.99 15.82
N LEU A 64 16.88 -2.10 15.32
CA LEU A 64 15.91 -2.91 16.06
C LEU A 64 16.57 -3.86 17.07
N ASP A 65 17.88 -4.12 16.95
CA ASP A 65 18.68 -4.92 17.89
C ASP A 65 19.06 -4.10 19.12
N THR A 66 18.05 -3.68 19.88
CA THR A 66 18.19 -2.97 21.14
C THR A 66 17.51 -3.71 22.28
N LYS A 67 17.68 -3.21 23.50
CA LYS A 67 16.92 -3.66 24.67
C LYS A 67 15.62 -2.88 24.77
N TYR A 68 14.59 -3.55 25.23
CA TYR A 68 13.27 -3.00 25.44
C TYR A 68 12.84 -3.18 26.89
N ILE A 69 11.98 -2.31 27.39
CA ILE A 69 11.33 -2.43 28.68
C ILE A 69 9.82 -2.42 28.49
N LYS A 70 9.08 -3.08 29.39
CA LYS A 70 7.62 -2.97 29.45
C LYS A 70 7.23 -1.56 29.90
N THR A 71 6.15 -1.04 29.33
CA THR A 71 5.63 0.27 29.69
C THR A 71 4.11 0.30 29.64
N ASP A 72 3.50 1.17 30.45
CA ASP A 72 2.06 1.44 30.43
C ASP A 72 1.67 2.41 29.29
N PHE A 73 2.60 2.72 28.38
CA PHE A 73 2.35 3.59 27.23
C PHE A 73 1.28 3.00 26.30
N ASN A 74 0.25 3.79 25.99
CA ASN A 74 -0.84 3.39 25.12
C ASN A 74 -0.67 4.02 23.72
N ILE A 75 -0.11 3.26 22.78
CA ILE A 75 0.14 3.69 21.40
C ILE A 75 -1.13 4.25 20.73
N GLU A 76 -2.29 3.62 20.93
CA GLU A 76 -3.53 4.04 20.29
C GLU A 76 -3.99 5.42 20.81
N GLU A 77 -3.90 5.64 22.13
CA GLU A 77 -4.32 6.90 22.74
C GLU A 77 -3.33 8.04 22.49
N GLU A 78 -2.04 7.73 22.43
CA GLU A 78 -0.95 8.71 22.35
C GLU A 78 -0.60 9.12 20.92
N PHE A 79 -0.67 8.19 19.97
CA PHE A 79 -0.31 8.46 18.57
C PHE A 79 -1.52 8.49 17.63
N MET A 80 -2.45 7.54 17.77
CA MET A 80 -3.44 7.26 16.71
C MET A 80 -4.84 7.83 16.93
N LYS A 81 -5.08 8.43 18.11
CA LYS A 81 -6.41 8.89 18.49
C LYS A 81 -6.96 9.92 17.51
N TYR A 82 -8.22 9.73 17.09
CA TYR A 82 -8.95 10.66 16.23
C TYR A 82 -10.25 11.14 16.91
N PRO A 83 -10.59 12.45 16.83
CA PRO A 83 -9.78 13.52 16.28
C PRO A 83 -8.50 13.76 17.11
N PRO A 84 -7.41 14.27 16.51
CA PRO A 84 -6.17 14.50 17.23
C PRO A 84 -6.36 15.50 18.37
N LYS A 85 -5.76 15.24 19.54
CA LYS A 85 -5.67 16.24 20.61
C LYS A 85 -4.50 17.19 20.36
N GLU A 86 -4.58 18.40 20.90
CA GLU A 86 -3.53 19.43 20.77
C GLU A 86 -2.19 18.98 21.36
N ASP A 87 -2.22 18.17 22.43
CA ASP A 87 -1.06 17.60 23.11
C ASP A 87 -0.70 16.19 22.65
N GLN A 88 -1.41 15.62 21.68
CA GLN A 88 -1.14 14.30 21.12
C GLN A 88 0.25 14.28 20.47
N ASP A 89 0.96 13.16 20.59
CA ASP A 89 2.21 12.99 19.86
C ASP A 89 1.94 12.35 18.49
N ASP A 90 2.91 12.47 17.58
CA ASP A 90 2.95 11.70 16.35
C ASP A 90 4.22 10.84 16.38
N ALA A 91 4.33 9.90 15.45
CA ALA A 91 5.45 8.99 15.40
C ALA A 91 5.87 8.67 13.98
N TYR A 92 7.19 8.48 13.79
CA TYR A 92 7.68 7.74 12.64
C TYR A 92 7.22 6.29 12.77
N CYS A 93 6.74 5.68 11.70
CA CYS A 93 6.34 4.28 11.70
C CYS A 93 7.38 3.46 10.95
N LEU A 94 7.76 2.31 11.51
CA LEU A 94 8.54 1.28 10.83
C LEU A 94 7.67 0.04 10.68
N HIS A 95 7.25 -0.25 9.46
CA HIS A 95 6.57 -1.49 9.08
C HIS A 95 7.65 -2.52 8.76
N VAL A 96 7.75 -3.55 9.59
CA VAL A 96 8.82 -4.54 9.54
C VAL A 96 8.23 -5.87 9.14
N ASP A 97 8.59 -6.33 7.95
CA ASP A 97 8.25 -7.66 7.46
C ASP A 97 9.35 -8.63 7.86
N PHE A 98 8.94 -9.76 8.46
CA PHE A 98 9.85 -10.86 8.76
C PHE A 98 9.53 -12.05 7.87
N ASN A 99 10.56 -12.82 7.50
CA ASN A 99 10.39 -14.06 6.75
C ASN A 99 9.70 -15.17 7.56
N ASP A 100 9.72 -15.07 8.89
CA ASP A 100 9.24 -16.08 9.82
C ASP A 100 7.96 -15.67 10.58
N SER A 101 7.45 -14.46 10.37
CA SER A 101 6.24 -13.97 11.03
C SER A 101 5.50 -12.91 10.20
N ALA A 102 4.36 -12.43 10.70
CA ALA A 102 3.59 -11.36 10.06
C ALA A 102 4.33 -10.00 10.14
N THR A 103 3.82 -8.99 9.43
CA THR A 103 4.29 -7.61 9.54
C THR A 103 4.08 -7.06 10.96
N HIS A 104 5.10 -6.44 11.51
CA HIS A 104 5.05 -5.71 12.79
C HIS A 104 5.20 -4.22 12.56
N ILE A 105 4.65 -3.40 13.46
CA ILE A 105 4.81 -1.93 13.39
C ILE A 105 5.50 -1.43 14.66
N PHE A 106 6.59 -0.71 14.47
CA PHE A 106 7.30 0.03 15.51
C PHE A 106 7.06 1.52 15.32
N TYR A 107 6.97 2.27 16.43
CA TYR A 107 6.65 3.70 16.44
C TYR A 107 7.75 4.48 17.14
N ILE A 108 8.34 5.46 16.48
CA ILE A 108 9.35 6.33 17.10
C ILE A 108 8.71 7.68 17.39
N SER A 109 8.49 7.96 18.68
CA SER A 109 7.86 9.20 19.16
C SER A 109 8.61 10.43 18.67
N HIS A 110 7.92 11.41 18.09
CA HIS A 110 8.52 12.67 17.68
C HIS A 110 9.00 13.51 18.88
N LYS A 111 8.30 13.43 20.02
CA LYS A 111 8.69 14.17 21.23
C LYS A 111 9.87 13.58 21.97
N THR A 112 9.95 12.25 22.06
CA THR A 112 10.90 11.58 22.96
C THR A 112 11.99 10.81 22.24
N ASN A 113 11.81 10.51 20.95
CA ASN A 113 12.66 9.64 20.14
C ASN A 113 12.82 8.23 20.73
N TYR A 114 11.97 7.80 21.66
CA TYR A 114 11.90 6.39 22.03
C TYR A 114 11.11 5.61 20.97
N MET A 115 11.54 4.38 20.72
CA MET A 115 10.84 3.44 19.86
C MET A 115 9.89 2.59 20.69
N TYR A 116 8.66 2.42 20.21
CA TYR A 116 7.60 1.68 20.87
C TYR A 116 7.12 0.56 19.97
N TYR A 117 6.73 -0.55 20.59
CA TYR A 117 6.16 -1.70 19.89
C TYR A 117 5.01 -2.27 20.70
N LYS A 118 3.88 -2.52 20.03
CA LYS A 118 2.71 -3.15 20.64
C LYS A 118 2.81 -4.66 20.47
N GLY A 119 3.23 -5.36 21.53
CA GLY A 119 3.10 -6.81 21.59
C GLY A 119 1.66 -7.24 21.90
N ILE A 120 1.43 -8.55 21.92
CA ILE A 120 0.10 -9.15 22.19
C ILE A 120 -0.47 -8.68 23.54
N GLU A 121 0.36 -8.69 24.59
CA GLU A 121 -0.08 -8.41 25.97
C GLU A 121 0.36 -7.04 26.49
N TYR A 122 1.51 -6.53 26.03
CA TYR A 122 2.15 -5.35 26.58
C TYR A 122 2.68 -4.43 25.49
N THR A 123 2.78 -3.14 25.83
CA THR A 123 3.59 -2.20 25.06
C THR A 123 5.02 -2.25 25.56
N TYR A 124 5.96 -2.23 24.63
CA TYR A 124 7.39 -2.18 24.90
C TYR A 124 7.94 -0.87 24.39
N ARG A 125 8.90 -0.30 25.12
CA ARG A 125 9.67 0.87 24.72
C ARG A 125 11.14 0.49 24.63
N SER A 126 11.89 1.00 23.66
CA SER A 126 13.34 0.90 23.65
C SER A 126 13.93 1.47 24.94
N LEU A 127 15.00 0.84 25.41
CA LEU A 127 15.73 1.26 26.60
C LEU A 127 16.43 2.59 26.32
N ASP A 128 17.05 2.68 25.15
CA ASP A 128 17.74 3.87 24.65
C ASP A 128 16.87 4.65 23.67
N ILE A 129 17.12 5.96 23.59
CA ILE A 129 16.55 6.80 22.53
C ILE A 129 17.10 6.36 21.18
N VAL A 130 16.27 6.44 20.15
CA VAL A 130 16.66 6.14 18.77
C VAL A 130 17.76 7.12 18.34
N PRO A 131 18.89 6.64 17.78
CA PRO A 131 19.94 7.50 17.29
C PRO A 131 19.43 8.45 16.21
N LYS A 132 19.94 9.68 16.22
CA LYS A 132 19.59 10.69 15.21
C LYS A 132 19.85 10.19 13.78
N GLU A 133 20.85 9.36 13.58
CA GLU A 133 21.17 8.77 12.27
C GLU A 133 19.97 8.04 11.64
N LEU A 134 19.24 7.21 12.40
CA LEU A 134 18.04 6.54 11.89
C LEU A 134 16.94 7.57 11.57
N ILE A 135 16.76 8.59 12.41
CA ILE A 135 15.79 9.66 12.18
C ILE A 135 16.12 10.45 10.91
N ASP A 136 17.39 10.74 10.67
CA ASP A 136 17.88 11.43 9.48
C ASP A 136 17.66 10.54 8.24
N ILE A 137 17.89 9.22 8.32
CA ILE A 137 17.60 8.26 7.24
C ILE A 137 16.10 8.21 6.92
N ILE A 138 15.23 8.15 7.93
CA ILE A 138 13.78 8.17 7.71
C ILE A 138 13.37 9.48 7.04
N ASN A 139 13.89 10.62 7.51
CA ASN A 139 13.55 11.94 6.97
C ASN A 139 14.16 12.22 5.59
N ASP A 140 15.24 11.54 5.20
CA ASP A 140 15.80 11.57 3.84
C ASP A 140 14.94 10.72 2.88
N LYS A 141 13.66 11.07 2.85
CA LYS A 141 12.67 10.38 2.03
C LYS A 141 13.12 10.41 0.56
N PRO A 142 13.08 9.27 -0.13
CA PRO A 142 13.36 9.24 -1.56
C PRO A 142 12.35 10.12 -2.29
N LYS A 143 12.75 10.61 -3.47
CA LYS A 143 11.82 11.30 -4.35
C LYS A 143 10.70 10.33 -4.75
N ILE A 144 9.51 10.59 -4.23
CA ILE A 144 8.30 9.88 -4.59
C ILE A 144 7.80 10.45 -5.91
N ASN A 145 7.62 9.58 -6.90
CA ASN A 145 7.06 9.90 -8.19
C ASN A 145 5.67 9.27 -8.31
N THR A 146 4.83 9.88 -9.13
CA THR A 146 3.50 9.38 -9.44
C THR A 146 3.24 9.50 -10.94
N PHE A 147 2.41 8.61 -11.47
CA PHE A 147 1.78 8.80 -12.77
C PHE A 147 0.37 8.22 -12.76
N ASP A 148 -0.47 8.81 -13.60
CA ASP A 148 -1.81 8.36 -13.89
C ASP A 148 -1.84 7.74 -15.28
N THR A 149 -2.57 6.64 -15.42
CA THR A 149 -2.78 5.99 -16.71
C THR A 149 -4.12 5.24 -16.68
N THR A 150 -4.51 4.67 -17.81
CA THR A 150 -5.66 3.80 -17.90
C THR A 150 -5.27 2.38 -18.27
N ILE A 151 -6.16 1.45 -17.98
CA ILE A 151 -6.07 0.08 -18.48
C ILE A 151 -6.51 0.05 -19.94
N MET A 152 -5.60 -0.36 -20.82
CA MET A 152 -5.89 -0.58 -22.23
C MET A 152 -6.15 -2.07 -22.47
N VAL A 153 -6.91 -2.35 -23.53
CA VAL A 153 -7.24 -3.71 -23.94
C VAL A 153 -6.50 -4.02 -25.23
N ASP A 154 -5.77 -5.13 -25.23
CA ASP A 154 -5.21 -5.75 -26.43
C ASP A 154 -6.03 -7.01 -26.75
N TYR A 155 -6.71 -6.97 -27.90
CA TYR A 155 -7.47 -8.08 -28.46
C TYR A 155 -6.60 -8.83 -29.46
N GLY A 156 -5.93 -9.90 -29.01
CA GLY A 156 -5.29 -10.84 -29.93
C GLY A 156 -3.91 -10.45 -30.45
N PHE A 157 -3.44 -9.21 -30.29
CA PHE A 157 -2.15 -8.80 -30.85
C PHE A 157 -0.97 -9.35 -30.04
N HIS A 158 -1.06 -9.34 -28.71
CA HIS A 158 -0.07 -9.99 -27.86
C HIS A 158 -0.31 -11.50 -27.72
N ARG A 159 -1.57 -11.93 -27.63
CA ARG A 159 -1.97 -13.33 -27.48
C ARG A 159 -3.21 -13.59 -28.33
N GLU A 160 -3.05 -14.33 -29.42
CA GLU A 160 -4.04 -14.51 -30.51
C GLU A 160 -5.49 -14.73 -30.05
N ASP A 161 -5.71 -15.57 -29.02
CA ASP A 161 -7.06 -15.95 -28.56
C ASP A 161 -7.46 -15.35 -27.20
N HIS A 162 -6.65 -14.47 -26.61
CA HIS A 162 -6.90 -13.96 -25.25
C HIS A 162 -6.72 -12.45 -25.18
N VAL A 163 -7.55 -11.83 -24.35
CA VAL A 163 -7.39 -10.44 -23.97
C VAL A 163 -6.13 -10.28 -23.12
N THR A 164 -5.34 -9.25 -23.43
CA THR A 164 -4.28 -8.77 -22.55
C THR A 164 -4.63 -7.37 -22.05
N PHE A 165 -4.72 -7.19 -20.74
CA PHE A 165 -4.83 -5.87 -20.12
C PHE A 165 -3.45 -5.23 -19.99
N LEU A 166 -3.35 -3.97 -20.42
CA LEU A 166 -2.10 -3.21 -20.46
C LEU A 166 -2.22 -1.96 -19.61
N LEU A 167 -1.18 -1.64 -18.83
CA LEU A 167 -1.07 -0.40 -18.06
C LEU A 167 -0.55 0.70 -18.99
N GLY A 168 -1.45 1.52 -19.56
CA GLY A 168 -1.06 2.58 -20.51
C GLY A 168 -0.34 2.07 -21.77
N GLY A 169 -0.60 0.82 -22.18
CA GLY A 169 0.06 0.18 -23.31
C GLY A 169 1.26 -0.71 -22.95
N ALA A 170 1.67 -0.74 -21.68
CA ALA A 170 2.69 -1.63 -21.17
C ALA A 170 2.12 -2.91 -20.54
N ILE A 171 2.86 -4.01 -20.60
CA ILE A 171 2.57 -5.22 -19.82
C ILE A 171 2.58 -4.85 -18.34
N ILE A 172 1.49 -5.16 -17.65
CA ILE A 172 1.36 -4.91 -16.21
C ILE A 172 2.39 -5.77 -15.48
N PRO A 173 3.34 -5.19 -14.73
CA PRO A 173 4.33 -5.96 -14.01
C PRO A 173 3.68 -6.88 -12.97
N GLY A 174 4.17 -8.11 -12.82
CA GLY A 174 3.62 -9.08 -11.86
C GLY A 174 3.51 -8.52 -10.44
N ILE A 175 4.44 -7.66 -10.02
CA ILE A 175 4.41 -6.98 -8.71
C ILE A 175 3.16 -6.09 -8.49
N VAL A 176 2.56 -5.58 -9.56
CA VAL A 176 1.31 -4.80 -9.50
C VAL A 176 0.11 -5.73 -9.35
N TYR A 177 0.09 -6.86 -10.05
CA TYR A 177 -0.98 -7.85 -9.94
C TYR A 177 -0.97 -8.58 -8.59
N GLU A 178 0.18 -9.11 -8.19
CA GLU A 178 0.33 -9.95 -7.00
C GLU A 178 0.05 -9.18 -5.70
N LYS A 179 0.46 -7.90 -5.64
CA LYS A 179 0.35 -7.11 -4.42
C LYS A 179 -1.05 -6.57 -4.14
N TYR A 180 -1.88 -6.40 -5.18
CA TYR A 180 -3.16 -5.71 -5.02
C TYR A 180 -4.38 -6.59 -5.33
N SER A 181 -4.25 -7.70 -6.09
CA SER A 181 -5.35 -8.65 -6.35
C SER A 181 -6.68 -7.97 -6.70
N LEU A 182 -6.63 -6.82 -7.38
CA LEU A 182 -7.81 -6.06 -7.76
C LEU A 182 -8.36 -6.65 -9.07
N PRO A 183 -9.68 -6.85 -9.20
CA PRO A 183 -10.28 -7.09 -10.50
C PRO A 183 -10.04 -5.84 -11.34
N ILE A 184 -9.16 -5.96 -12.33
CA ILE A 184 -8.86 -4.87 -13.25
C ILE A 184 -9.77 -5.03 -14.47
N VAL A 185 -10.49 -3.98 -14.84
CA VAL A 185 -11.29 -3.94 -16.06
C VAL A 185 -10.76 -2.93 -17.06
N ALA A 186 -11.24 -3.02 -18.29
CA ALA A 186 -10.86 -2.13 -19.37
C ALA A 186 -11.16 -0.68 -18.99
N TYR A 187 -10.21 0.21 -19.27
CA TYR A 187 -10.29 1.65 -19.07
C TYR A 187 -10.42 2.14 -17.61
N ASP A 188 -10.28 1.24 -16.64
CA ASP A 188 -10.02 1.62 -15.25
C ASP A 188 -8.88 2.64 -15.19
N SER A 189 -9.05 3.65 -14.34
CA SER A 189 -8.00 4.64 -14.10
C SER A 189 -7.07 4.12 -13.01
N VAL A 190 -5.78 4.14 -13.28
CA VAL A 190 -4.76 3.59 -12.39
C VAL A 190 -3.80 4.70 -12.00
N HIS A 191 -3.69 4.91 -10.70
CA HIS A 191 -2.70 5.81 -10.12
C HIS A 191 -1.60 4.98 -9.45
N VAL A 192 -0.36 5.19 -9.90
CA VAL A 192 0.81 4.46 -9.41
C VAL A 192 1.73 5.42 -8.67
N THR A 193 2.09 5.05 -7.44
CA THR A 193 3.08 5.73 -6.61
C THR A 193 4.34 4.88 -6.49
N TYR A 194 5.50 5.44 -6.80
CA TYR A 194 6.77 4.70 -6.84
C TYR A 194 7.98 5.58 -6.48
N ILE A 195 9.12 4.94 -6.22
CA ILE A 195 10.44 5.59 -6.10
C ILE A 195 11.37 5.09 -7.21
N GLY A 196 12.40 5.87 -7.54
CA GLY A 196 13.36 5.53 -8.60
C GLY A 196 12.91 6.02 -9.98
N GLU A 197 13.38 5.36 -11.04
CA GLU A 197 13.11 5.72 -12.44
C GLU A 197 12.15 4.74 -13.10
N TRP A 198 11.04 5.25 -13.64
CA TRP A 198 10.10 4.46 -14.42
C TRP A 198 10.52 4.45 -15.88
N LEU A 199 11.12 3.35 -16.32
CA LEU A 199 11.59 3.18 -17.70
C LEU A 199 10.76 2.13 -18.42
N THR A 200 10.34 2.46 -19.65
CA THR A 200 9.70 1.52 -20.56
C THR A 200 10.61 1.18 -21.72
N GLN A 201 10.62 -0.08 -22.12
CA GLN A 201 11.18 -0.51 -23.40
C GLN A 201 10.11 -0.34 -24.47
N THR A 202 10.47 0.37 -25.53
CA THR A 202 9.60 0.66 -26.68
C THR A 202 9.46 -0.57 -27.57
N THR A 203 8.79 -1.60 -27.06
CA THR A 203 8.27 -2.77 -27.79
C THR A 203 6.75 -2.69 -27.82
N TYR A 204 6.08 -3.56 -28.58
CA TYR A 204 4.63 -3.75 -28.46
C TYR A 204 4.31 -5.16 -27.93
N PRO A 205 3.54 -5.28 -26.83
CA PRO A 205 3.27 -4.21 -25.86
C PRO A 205 4.57 -3.68 -25.22
N GLU A 206 4.52 -2.50 -24.60
CA GLU A 206 5.69 -1.95 -23.91
C GLU A 206 6.03 -2.83 -22.70
N THR A 207 7.30 -2.85 -22.29
CA THR A 207 7.72 -3.57 -21.08
C THR A 207 8.33 -2.61 -20.07
N ILE A 208 7.80 -2.58 -18.84
CA ILE A 208 8.33 -1.76 -17.75
C ILE A 208 9.57 -2.43 -17.14
N ILE A 209 10.67 -1.69 -17.03
CA ILE A 209 11.91 -2.17 -16.41
C ILE A 209 11.79 -1.99 -14.89
N THR A 210 11.41 -3.06 -14.20
CA THR A 210 11.12 -3.04 -12.75
C THR A 210 12.36 -2.89 -11.86
N GLY A 211 13.57 -3.10 -12.37
CA GLY A 211 14.81 -3.04 -11.58
C GLY A 211 15.23 -1.64 -11.11
N ASN A 212 14.67 -0.58 -11.72
CA ASN A 212 15.05 0.81 -11.42
C ASN A 212 14.00 1.56 -10.59
N SER A 213 12.89 0.90 -10.26
CA SER A 213 11.79 1.51 -9.52
C SER A 213 11.23 0.56 -8.47
N THR A 214 10.78 1.09 -7.35
CA THR A 214 10.00 0.33 -6.35
C THR A 214 8.60 0.90 -6.28
N VAL A 215 7.60 0.07 -6.63
CA VAL A 215 6.17 0.42 -6.52
C VAL A 215 5.78 0.42 -5.04
N LEU A 216 5.34 1.58 -4.56
CA LEU A 216 4.89 1.76 -3.18
C LEU A 216 3.40 1.45 -3.06
N ASN A 217 2.60 2.07 -3.94
CA ASN A 217 1.15 1.97 -3.94
C ASN A 217 0.57 1.94 -5.37
N VAL A 218 -0.54 1.22 -5.54
CA VAL A 218 -1.37 1.26 -6.74
C VAL A 218 -2.81 1.42 -6.28
N SER A 219 -3.49 2.45 -6.78
CA SER A 219 -4.92 2.64 -6.58
C SER A 219 -5.64 2.61 -7.92
N VAL A 220 -6.77 1.93 -7.95
CA VAL A 220 -7.61 1.78 -9.13
C VAL A 220 -8.94 2.48 -8.88
N GLU A 221 -9.32 3.37 -9.80
CA GLU A 221 -10.66 3.93 -9.88
C GLU A 221 -11.40 3.20 -10.98
N HIS A 222 -12.38 2.41 -10.54
CA HIS A 222 -13.17 1.52 -11.37
C HIS A 222 -14.10 2.31 -12.29
N LYS A 223 -14.15 1.93 -13.57
CA LYS A 223 -15.12 2.49 -14.51
C LYS A 223 -16.52 1.94 -14.26
N ASP A 224 -17.50 2.81 -14.44
CA ASP A 224 -18.91 2.42 -14.47
C ASP A 224 -19.24 1.68 -15.77
N PHE A 225 -20.25 0.81 -15.68
CA PHE A 225 -20.80 0.06 -16.79
C PHE A 225 -22.24 0.45 -17.07
N ILE A 226 -22.62 0.31 -18.33
CA ILE A 226 -24.01 0.37 -18.77
C ILE A 226 -24.38 -0.96 -19.40
N GLU A 227 -25.64 -1.35 -19.30
CA GLU A 227 -26.16 -2.49 -20.06
C GLU A 227 -26.49 -2.03 -21.49
N VAL A 228 -26.07 -2.83 -22.45
CA VAL A 228 -26.36 -2.65 -23.87
C VAL A 228 -26.96 -3.92 -24.43
N LYS A 229 -27.71 -3.80 -25.52
CA LYS A 229 -28.20 -4.95 -26.29
C LYS A 229 -27.62 -4.96 -27.68
N VAL A 230 -27.36 -6.16 -28.18
CA VAL A 230 -26.98 -6.39 -29.57
C VAL A 230 -28.21 -6.26 -30.45
N PHE A 231 -28.11 -5.51 -31.55
CA PHE A 231 -29.17 -5.36 -32.53
C PHE A 231 -28.60 -5.33 -33.94
N LYS A 232 -29.45 -5.57 -34.94
CA LYS A 232 -29.03 -5.58 -36.33
C LYS A 232 -29.37 -4.26 -37.01
N ASN A 233 -28.33 -3.53 -37.44
CA ASN A 233 -28.45 -2.31 -38.21
C ASN A 233 -27.91 -2.52 -39.62
N SER A 234 -28.75 -2.38 -40.64
CA SER A 234 -28.33 -2.43 -42.05
C SER A 234 -27.53 -3.68 -42.46
N GLY A 235 -27.67 -4.79 -41.72
CA GLY A 235 -26.97 -6.04 -41.99
C GLY A 235 -25.81 -6.36 -41.04
N GLU A 236 -25.33 -5.37 -40.29
CA GLU A 236 -24.25 -5.49 -39.31
C GLU A 236 -24.81 -5.56 -37.89
N MET A 237 -24.13 -6.29 -37.00
CA MET A 237 -24.48 -6.29 -35.58
C MET A 237 -23.85 -5.07 -34.93
N GLU A 238 -24.66 -4.31 -34.20
CA GLU A 238 -24.27 -3.15 -33.41
C GLU A 238 -24.77 -3.31 -31.98
N VAL A 239 -24.41 -2.37 -31.11
CA VAL A 239 -24.88 -2.33 -29.72
C VAL A 239 -25.59 -1.02 -29.43
N GLU A 240 -26.70 -1.08 -28.70
CA GLU A 240 -27.41 0.10 -28.22
C GLU A 240 -27.66 0.02 -26.70
N PRO A 241 -27.60 1.14 -25.96
CA PRO A 241 -27.91 1.16 -24.54
C PRO A 241 -29.35 0.70 -24.26
N LEU A 242 -29.54 -0.01 -23.14
CA LEU A 242 -30.89 -0.31 -22.66
C LEU A 242 -31.60 0.92 -22.09
N ASP A 243 -30.85 1.86 -21.51
CA ASP A 243 -31.40 3.16 -21.08
C ASP A 243 -31.44 4.15 -22.25
N SER A 244 -32.66 4.48 -22.69
CA SER A 244 -32.92 5.43 -23.76
C SER A 244 -32.40 6.86 -23.53
N ASN A 245 -32.01 7.22 -22.31
CA ASN A 245 -31.40 8.52 -22.02
C ASN A 245 -29.89 8.55 -22.34
N ILE A 246 -29.29 7.39 -22.57
CA ILE A 246 -27.87 7.26 -22.92
C ILE A 246 -27.74 7.31 -24.42
N ILE A 247 -26.87 8.20 -24.91
CA ILE A 247 -26.61 8.38 -26.34
C ILE A 247 -25.21 7.86 -26.63
N VAL A 248 -25.10 6.85 -27.48
CA VAL A 248 -23.82 6.34 -27.98
C VAL A 248 -23.54 6.95 -29.35
N ASN A 249 -22.43 7.66 -29.48
CA ASN A 249 -21.96 8.27 -30.71
C ASN A 249 -20.83 7.47 -31.35
N THR A 250 -20.04 6.74 -30.55
CA THR A 250 -18.83 6.05 -30.99
C THR A 250 -18.72 4.69 -30.31
N LEU A 251 -18.38 3.68 -31.10
CA LEU A 251 -18.01 2.34 -30.64
C LEU A 251 -16.53 2.10 -30.99
N ASN A 252 -15.66 1.98 -29.99
CA ASN A 252 -14.21 1.82 -30.21
C ASN A 252 -13.78 0.36 -30.42
N THR A 253 -14.66 -0.61 -30.16
CA THR A 253 -14.37 -2.04 -30.30
C THR A 253 -15.58 -2.80 -30.82
N HIS A 254 -15.33 -3.79 -31.67
CA HIS A 254 -16.33 -4.78 -32.10
C HIS A 254 -16.16 -6.12 -31.36
N TYR A 255 -15.34 -6.16 -30.31
CA TYR A 255 -15.09 -7.37 -29.54
C TYR A 255 -15.66 -7.26 -28.13
N SER A 256 -16.32 -8.34 -27.70
CA SER A 256 -16.79 -8.56 -26.35
C SER A 256 -15.82 -9.47 -25.60
N ILE A 257 -15.47 -9.11 -24.37
CA ILE A 257 -14.58 -9.87 -23.49
C ILE A 257 -15.40 -10.92 -22.73
N ASN A 258 -14.93 -12.17 -22.76
CA ASN A 258 -15.54 -13.29 -22.08
C ASN A 258 -14.96 -13.50 -20.68
N SER A 259 -15.72 -14.19 -19.82
CA SER A 259 -15.32 -14.44 -18.43
C SER A 259 -14.10 -15.35 -18.28
N ASP A 260 -13.75 -16.10 -19.32
CA ASP A 260 -12.53 -16.91 -19.40
C ASP A 260 -11.31 -16.16 -19.97
N GLY A 261 -11.48 -14.86 -20.28
CA GLY A 261 -10.44 -14.00 -20.84
C GLY A 261 -10.26 -14.11 -22.36
N THR A 262 -11.09 -14.91 -23.05
CA THR A 262 -11.19 -14.87 -24.51
C THR A 262 -12.01 -13.66 -24.97
N PHE A 263 -12.11 -13.45 -26.27
CA PHE A 263 -12.94 -12.39 -26.83
C PHE A 263 -13.63 -12.84 -28.11
N ASP A 264 -14.82 -12.32 -28.33
CA ASP A 264 -15.68 -12.66 -29.46
C ASP A 264 -16.12 -11.41 -30.22
N ASP A 265 -16.14 -11.49 -31.54
CA ASP A 265 -16.70 -10.42 -32.38
C ASP A 265 -18.21 -10.30 -32.14
N ILE A 266 -18.74 -9.07 -32.01
CA ILE A 266 -20.16 -8.83 -31.73
C ILE A 266 -21.09 -9.49 -32.78
N SER A 267 -20.60 -9.74 -34.00
CA SER A 267 -21.34 -10.41 -35.06
C SER A 267 -21.75 -11.86 -34.76
N ILE A 268 -21.12 -12.52 -33.78
CA ILE A 268 -21.48 -13.88 -33.40
C ILE A 268 -22.69 -13.95 -32.47
N PHE A 269 -23.03 -12.83 -31.81
CA PHE A 269 -24.12 -12.79 -30.85
C PHE A 269 -25.47 -12.68 -31.57
N THR A 270 -26.51 -13.22 -30.95
CA THR A 270 -27.88 -13.08 -31.46
C THR A 270 -28.44 -11.70 -31.15
N GLU A 271 -29.38 -11.21 -31.98
CA GLU A 271 -30.15 -10.01 -31.66
C GLU A 271 -30.80 -10.14 -30.25
N GLU A 272 -30.89 -9.02 -29.54
CA GLU A 272 -31.38 -8.89 -28.17
C GLU A 272 -30.50 -9.58 -27.10
N THR A 273 -29.26 -9.96 -27.43
CA THR A 273 -28.29 -10.40 -26.40
C THR A 273 -27.85 -9.20 -25.57
N ASN A 274 -27.94 -9.31 -24.25
CA ASN A 274 -27.44 -8.29 -23.33
C ASN A 274 -25.92 -8.43 -23.14
N LEU A 275 -25.22 -7.29 -23.17
CA LEU A 275 -23.81 -7.15 -22.88
C LEU A 275 -23.60 -6.00 -21.89
N TYR A 276 -22.42 -5.92 -21.30
CA TYR A 276 -22.00 -4.83 -20.43
C TYR A 276 -20.95 -3.98 -21.11
N ALA A 277 -21.14 -2.67 -21.13
CA ALA A 277 -20.27 -1.74 -21.84
C ALA A 277 -19.59 -0.76 -20.88
N VAL A 278 -18.27 -0.59 -21.04
CA VAL A 278 -17.56 0.55 -20.43
C VAL A 278 -17.90 1.78 -21.25
N TYR A 279 -18.59 2.74 -20.65
CA TYR A 279 -19.13 3.91 -21.31
C TYR A 279 -18.61 5.20 -20.69
N ASP A 280 -18.12 6.11 -21.54
CA ASP A 280 -17.69 7.45 -21.12
C ASP A 280 -18.02 8.46 -22.22
N ASN A 281 -18.72 9.55 -21.86
CA ASN A 281 -19.01 10.69 -22.73
C ASN A 281 -19.47 10.34 -24.16
N GLY A 282 -20.42 9.42 -24.29
CA GLY A 282 -20.99 9.01 -25.57
C GLY A 282 -20.17 7.96 -26.33
N THR A 283 -19.13 7.41 -25.71
CA THR A 283 -18.25 6.41 -26.33
C THR A 283 -18.30 5.10 -25.56
N ILE A 284 -18.51 4.00 -26.27
CA ILE A 284 -18.29 2.65 -25.74
C ILE A 284 -16.84 2.25 -26.00
N HIS A 285 -16.13 1.99 -24.92
CA HIS A 285 -14.70 1.72 -24.91
C HIS A 285 -14.36 0.23 -24.90
N ALA A 286 -15.17 -0.57 -24.22
CA ALA A 286 -15.04 -2.03 -24.13
C ALA A 286 -16.42 -2.67 -23.93
N LEU A 287 -16.54 -3.93 -24.34
CA LEU A 287 -17.74 -4.76 -24.16
C LEU A 287 -17.38 -6.04 -23.39
N TYR A 288 -18.33 -6.55 -22.62
CA TYR A 288 -18.22 -7.76 -21.83
C TYR A 288 -19.49 -8.61 -21.98
N SER A 289 -19.32 -9.94 -22.10
CA SER A 289 -20.43 -10.90 -22.12
C SER A 289 -20.91 -11.31 -20.71
N TYR A 290 -20.31 -10.72 -19.67
CA TYR A 290 -20.60 -10.94 -18.26
C TYR A 290 -20.48 -9.62 -17.50
N ASN A 291 -21.05 -9.53 -16.29
CA ASN A 291 -20.88 -8.38 -15.41
C ASN A 291 -19.50 -8.47 -14.73
N PRO A 292 -18.54 -7.54 -14.96
CA PRO A 292 -17.20 -7.65 -14.41
C PRO A 292 -17.09 -7.45 -12.89
N TYR A 293 -18.15 -7.00 -12.22
CA TYR A 293 -18.19 -6.73 -10.78
C TYR A 293 -19.07 -7.72 -9.97
N GLU A 294 -19.60 -8.76 -10.61
CA GLU A 294 -20.32 -9.87 -9.95
C GLU A 294 -19.46 -11.13 -9.86
#